data_AF-A0A8S3RDV3-F1
#
_entry.id   AF-A0A8S3RDV3-F1
#
_cell.length_a   1.000
_cell.length_b   1.000
_cell.length_c   1.000
_cell.angle_alpha   90.00
_cell.angle_beta   90.00
_cell.angle_gamma   90.00
#
_symmetry.space_group_name_H-M   'P 1'
#
loop_
_entity.id
_entity.type
_entity.pdbx_description
1 polymer ?
#
loop_
_entity_poly.entity_id
_entity_poly.type
_entity_poly.pdbx_seq_one_letter_code
_entity_poly.pdbx_strand_id
1 'polypeptide(L)'
;MPFTICPFDHRVIAAGSLSITTGIAVFTTYKWLSERRRKAQSNVYESEKLVNEYLAFHFANEKNIRLDLIPASALDFPKRCADLCLKHSETLLKFNSVSRALDIGCAVGRSSFELARKFQEVIGIDYSQAFVDACQQLKDQDSRVYFITDEGELTTGCSAKVAEGIDKSRCSFQQGDACDLPHDIGKFGCVLAANLICRLHTPLDFLNRMADLVIPGGILVITSPYTFLEEFTPKSNWLGGYIGKDGKPVTGKMTLKKVLGPSFDLVDEVDMPFSIRETARKNQLTVAEATVWRRKNIRGQTKITKDVNIKVRNGKKYKSENEKTTSSDILSTVNTFLANHNTCLSNKELQTFLHKVLSAYQNGVFTTNETKSATQWDYPSSWFFAMTVTTTIGYGNQSPVTGGGRTFCIFYALLGIPLTGIMLLGLGEKLKFIVYSIQNRKCTKYEKTESLIKHIVLNVFIVGLLTFLPALVFHHTEDWTYWESLYYCFITLFTIGFGDFVAASNAEQNYKALYKVLVNIWIYIGLAWFTTIISYISDKYTESIEKREEKYKIDQPIAEKSLKTGIK
;
A
#
# COMPACT_ATOMS: atom_id res chain seq x y z
N MET A 1 17.04 -18.41 -62.60
CA MET A 1 16.25 -18.64 -61.37
C MET A 1 16.27 -17.37 -60.55
N PRO A 2 15.15 -16.67 -60.34
CA PRO A 2 15.09 -15.61 -59.34
C PRO A 2 14.71 -16.22 -57.98
N PHE A 3 15.44 -15.84 -56.94
CA PHE A 3 15.12 -16.15 -55.55
C PHE A 3 13.90 -15.33 -55.12
N THR A 4 12.78 -16.00 -54.86
CA THR A 4 11.61 -15.43 -54.19
C THR A 4 11.93 -15.21 -52.72
N ILE A 5 12.02 -13.94 -52.31
CA ILE A 5 12.06 -13.55 -50.91
C ILE A 5 10.68 -13.84 -50.31
N CYS A 6 10.64 -14.69 -49.29
CA CYS A 6 9.43 -15.05 -48.54
C CYS A 6 8.85 -13.78 -47.87
N PRO A 7 7.51 -13.54 -47.92
CA PRO A 7 6.94 -12.36 -47.28
C PRO A 7 7.03 -12.51 -45.76
N PHE A 8 7.61 -11.52 -45.10
CA PHE A 8 7.65 -11.41 -43.64
C PHE A 8 6.22 -11.31 -43.08
N ASP A 9 5.83 -12.24 -42.22
CA ASP A 9 4.50 -12.29 -41.62
C ASP A 9 4.31 -11.15 -40.59
N HIS A 10 3.41 -10.22 -40.91
CA HIS A 10 3.05 -9.07 -40.07
C HIS A 10 2.59 -9.45 -38.65
N ARG A 11 2.23 -10.72 -38.41
CA ARG A 11 1.85 -11.24 -37.09
C ARG A 11 3.03 -11.35 -36.11
N VAL A 12 4.26 -11.51 -36.59
CA VAL A 12 5.47 -11.54 -35.75
C VAL A 12 5.82 -10.13 -35.25
N ILE A 13 5.63 -9.12 -36.11
CA ILE A 13 5.74 -7.71 -35.72
C ILE A 13 4.58 -7.35 -34.78
N ALA A 14 3.38 -7.91 -34.97
CA ALA A 14 2.26 -7.75 -34.06
C ALA A 14 2.50 -8.38 -32.67
N ALA A 15 3.21 -9.51 -32.57
CA ALA A 15 3.56 -10.12 -31.27
C ALA A 15 4.66 -9.34 -30.52
N GLY A 16 5.64 -8.82 -31.26
CA GLY A 16 6.63 -7.88 -30.72
C GLY A 16 6.01 -6.54 -30.32
N SER A 17 5.08 -6.03 -31.13
CA SER A 17 4.34 -4.82 -30.83
C SER A 17 3.29 -5.03 -29.74
N LEU A 18 2.75 -6.24 -29.52
CA LEU A 18 1.89 -6.56 -28.37
C LEU A 18 2.67 -6.56 -27.07
N SER A 19 3.94 -6.95 -27.08
CA SER A 19 4.83 -6.86 -25.92
C SER A 19 5.17 -5.39 -25.60
N ILE A 20 5.37 -4.59 -26.63
CA ILE A 20 5.64 -3.14 -26.52
C ILE A 20 4.36 -2.36 -26.22
N THR A 21 3.20 -2.72 -26.76
CA THR A 21 1.90 -2.07 -26.47
C THR A 21 1.29 -2.55 -25.18
N THR A 22 1.55 -3.78 -24.72
CA THR A 22 1.26 -4.19 -23.34
C THR A 22 2.22 -3.49 -22.39
N GLY A 23 3.50 -3.31 -22.75
CA GLY A 23 4.44 -2.49 -22.01
C GLY A 23 4.03 -1.01 -21.95
N ILE A 24 3.59 -0.42 -23.07
CA ILE A 24 3.10 0.96 -23.16
C ILE A 24 1.73 1.08 -22.53
N ALA A 25 0.81 0.13 -22.66
CA ALA A 25 -0.50 0.14 -22.03
C ALA A 25 -0.40 -0.13 -20.54
N VAL A 26 0.50 -1.00 -20.09
CA VAL A 26 0.84 -1.15 -18.67
C VAL A 26 1.56 0.10 -18.19
N PHE A 27 2.44 0.72 -18.96
CA PHE A 27 3.11 1.97 -18.59
C PHE A 27 2.19 3.18 -18.63
N THR A 28 1.23 3.27 -19.55
CA THR A 28 0.27 4.36 -19.66
C THR A 28 -0.91 4.14 -18.75
N THR A 29 -1.32 2.89 -18.49
CA THR A 29 -2.29 2.55 -17.44
C THR A 29 -1.63 2.66 -16.07
N TYR A 30 -0.34 2.34 -15.92
CA TYR A 30 0.44 2.62 -14.72
C TYR A 30 0.65 4.12 -14.58
N LYS A 31 1.01 4.86 -15.63
CA LYS A 31 1.19 6.32 -15.60
C LYS A 31 -0.14 7.01 -15.35
N TRP A 32 -1.23 6.56 -15.96
CA TRP A 32 -2.59 7.06 -15.76
C TRP A 32 -3.13 6.67 -14.40
N LEU A 33 -2.97 5.43 -13.92
CA LEU A 33 -3.30 5.02 -12.54
C LEU A 33 -2.38 5.69 -11.53
N SER A 34 -1.13 6.01 -11.87
CA SER A 34 -0.19 6.77 -11.05
C SER A 34 -0.58 8.24 -11.07
N GLU A 35 -1.10 8.79 -12.16
CA GLU A 35 -1.59 10.17 -12.28
C GLU A 35 -2.96 10.31 -11.63
N ARG A 36 -3.79 9.27 -11.65
CA ARG A 36 -5.09 9.19 -10.99
C ARG A 36 -4.92 8.89 -9.51
N ARG A 37 -3.96 8.04 -9.11
CA ARG A 37 -3.47 7.97 -7.71
C ARG A 37 -2.88 9.31 -7.34
N ARG A 38 -1.96 9.90 -8.09
CA ARG A 38 -1.39 11.23 -7.83
C ARG A 38 -2.41 12.38 -7.92
N LYS A 39 -3.62 12.18 -8.45
CA LYS A 39 -4.76 13.13 -8.38
C LYS A 39 -5.76 12.79 -7.26
N ALA A 40 -5.91 11.52 -6.90
CA ALA A 40 -6.67 11.06 -5.72
C ALA A 40 -5.83 11.13 -4.42
N GLN A 41 -4.53 11.32 -4.58
CA GLN A 41 -3.43 11.44 -3.63
C GLN A 41 -2.56 12.63 -4.11
N SER A 42 -3.13 13.58 -4.86
CA SER A 42 -2.50 14.90 -4.98
C SER A 42 -2.66 15.45 -3.58
N ASN A 43 -1.56 15.56 -2.87
CA ASN A 43 -1.57 16.29 -1.62
C ASN A 43 -2.23 17.65 -1.91
N VAL A 44 -3.37 17.92 -1.26
CA VAL A 44 -4.17 19.12 -1.51
C VAL A 44 -3.29 20.37 -1.39
N TYR A 45 -2.26 20.28 -0.54
CA TYR A 45 -1.29 21.32 -0.25
C TYR A 45 -0.24 21.61 -1.35
N GLU A 46 -0.23 20.89 -2.48
CA GLU A 46 0.76 21.11 -3.56
C GLU A 46 0.45 22.33 -4.45
N SER A 47 -0.72 22.94 -4.33
CA SER A 47 -1.06 24.11 -5.14
C SER A 47 -0.35 25.37 -4.66
N GLU A 48 0.13 26.20 -5.60
CA GLU A 48 0.76 27.48 -5.28
C GLU A 48 -0.15 28.39 -4.45
N LYS A 49 -1.47 28.34 -4.71
CA LYS A 49 -2.48 29.04 -3.90
C LYS A 49 -2.36 28.66 -2.42
N LEU A 50 -2.33 27.36 -2.10
CA LEU A 50 -2.25 26.90 -0.71
C LEU A 50 -0.89 27.20 -0.07
N VAL A 51 0.20 27.13 -0.82
CA VAL A 51 1.52 27.59 -0.36
C VAL A 51 1.46 29.06 0.06
N ASN A 52 0.85 29.92 -0.76
CA ASN A 52 0.72 31.34 -0.46
C ASN A 52 -0.22 31.60 0.74
N GLU A 53 -1.33 30.87 0.85
CA GLU A 53 -2.23 30.96 2.01
C GLU A 53 -1.52 30.53 3.31
N TYR A 54 -0.70 29.47 3.28
CA TYR A 54 0.08 29.02 4.43
C TYR A 54 1.25 29.96 4.74
N LEU A 55 1.90 30.56 3.74
CA LEU A 55 2.90 31.62 3.96
C LEU A 55 2.27 32.85 4.60
N ALA A 56 1.05 33.22 4.21
CA ALA A 56 0.29 34.27 4.90
C ALA A 56 -0.06 33.86 6.33
N PHE A 57 -0.62 32.66 6.50
CA PHE A 57 -1.00 32.13 7.81
C PHE A 57 0.19 32.04 8.78
N HIS A 58 1.36 31.69 8.26
CA HIS A 58 2.56 31.56 9.05
C HIS A 58 3.25 32.89 9.24
N PHE A 59 3.49 33.72 8.21
CA PHE A 59 4.43 34.85 8.29
C PHE A 59 3.83 36.23 8.02
N ALA A 60 2.53 36.33 7.78
CA ALA A 60 1.95 37.65 7.51
C ALA A 60 2.07 38.58 8.72
N ASN A 61 2.28 39.86 8.41
CA ASN A 61 2.33 40.94 9.37
C ASN A 61 0.99 41.70 9.40
N GLU A 62 0.85 42.57 10.37
CA GLU A 62 -0.33 43.42 10.59
C GLU A 62 -0.72 44.29 9.38
N LYS A 63 0.22 44.56 8.46
CA LYS A 63 -0.04 45.37 7.26
C LYS A 63 -0.75 44.58 6.15
N ASN A 64 -0.60 43.26 6.13
CA ASN A 64 -1.13 42.37 5.09
C ASN A 64 -2.36 41.58 5.56
N ILE A 65 -2.69 41.65 6.85
CA ILE A 65 -3.88 41.05 7.46
C ILE A 65 -4.82 42.20 7.87
N ARG A 66 -6.11 42.08 7.52
CA ARG A 66 -7.16 43.00 7.99
C ARG A 66 -7.47 42.73 9.46
N LEU A 67 -6.61 43.26 10.35
CA LEU A 67 -6.73 43.12 11.80
C LEU A 67 -8.04 43.66 12.37
N ASP A 68 -8.68 44.59 11.66
CA ASP A 68 -10.00 45.09 11.98
C ASP A 68 -11.11 44.01 11.87
N LEU A 69 -10.84 42.91 11.17
CA LEU A 69 -11.79 41.83 10.91
C LEU A 69 -11.47 40.52 11.65
N ILE A 70 -10.29 40.41 12.29
CA ILE A 70 -9.80 39.16 12.89
C ILE A 70 -9.33 39.42 14.32
N PRO A 71 -9.73 38.60 15.31
CA PRO A 71 -9.24 38.74 16.68
C PRO A 71 -7.72 38.62 16.76
N ALA A 72 -7.06 39.47 17.55
CA ALA A 72 -5.61 39.41 17.77
C ALA A 72 -5.14 38.04 18.29
N SER A 73 -5.98 37.33 19.04
CA SER A 73 -5.72 35.97 19.54
C SER A 73 -5.62 34.91 18.44
N ALA A 74 -6.07 35.20 17.21
CA ALA A 74 -6.01 34.30 16.06
C ALA A 74 -4.72 34.47 15.22
N LEU A 75 -3.86 35.43 15.57
CA LEU A 75 -2.58 35.67 14.89
C LEU A 75 -1.49 34.74 15.42
N ASP A 76 -0.38 34.64 14.67
CA ASP A 76 0.85 33.98 15.11
C ASP A 76 0.67 32.53 15.62
N PHE A 77 -0.33 31.80 15.09
CA PHE A 77 -0.63 30.46 15.58
C PHE A 77 0.58 29.50 15.58
N PRO A 78 1.37 29.37 14.50
CA PRO A 78 2.54 28.50 14.51
C PRO A 78 3.59 28.92 15.55
N LYS A 79 3.80 30.23 15.73
CA LYS A 79 4.70 30.77 16.74
C LYS A 79 4.18 30.47 18.15
N ARG A 80 2.89 30.67 18.43
CA ARG A 80 2.29 30.34 19.73
C ARG A 80 2.35 28.84 20.05
N CYS A 81 2.25 27.98 19.04
CA CYS A 81 2.50 26.55 19.20
C CYS A 81 3.95 26.26 19.62
N ALA A 82 4.93 26.90 18.98
CA ALA A 82 6.34 26.78 19.36
C ALA A 82 6.61 27.38 20.76
N ASP A 83 6.03 28.53 21.09
CA ASP A 83 6.15 29.14 22.43
C ASP A 83 5.61 28.21 23.52
N LEU A 84 4.51 27.51 23.26
CA LEU A 84 3.95 26.51 24.17
C LEU A 84 4.92 25.34 24.37
N CYS A 85 5.53 24.83 23.30
CA CYS A 85 6.58 23.81 23.38
C CYS A 85 7.78 24.29 24.20
N LEU A 86 8.25 25.52 23.96
CA LEU A 86 9.40 26.11 24.65
C LEU A 86 9.13 26.29 26.14
N LYS A 87 7.97 26.86 26.50
CA LYS A 87 7.50 27.03 27.89
C LYS A 87 7.56 25.72 28.67
N HIS A 88 7.07 24.64 28.08
CA HIS A 88 7.01 23.33 28.75
C HIS A 88 8.32 22.54 28.70
N SER A 89 9.27 22.94 27.85
CA SER A 89 10.59 22.32 27.72
C SER A 89 11.70 23.02 28.52
N GLU A 90 11.42 24.16 29.16
CA GLU A 90 12.44 24.99 29.84
C GLU A 90 13.32 24.21 30.82
N THR A 91 12.71 23.34 31.64
CA THR A 91 13.44 22.54 32.64
C THR A 91 14.40 21.54 32.00
N LEU A 92 14.01 20.90 30.89
CA LEU A 92 14.87 19.98 30.14
C LEU A 92 16.02 20.71 29.45
N LEU A 93 15.71 21.87 28.86
CA LEU A 93 16.67 22.69 28.13
C LEU A 93 17.76 23.26 29.06
N LYS A 94 17.45 23.53 30.34
CA LYS A 94 18.43 24.00 31.33
C LYS A 94 19.53 22.97 31.66
N PHE A 95 19.24 21.68 31.58
CA PHE A 95 20.21 20.62 31.87
C PHE A 95 20.95 20.11 30.63
N ASN A 96 20.73 20.74 29.47
CA ASN A 96 21.31 20.39 28.17
C ASN A 96 21.17 18.88 27.81
N SER A 97 20.23 18.19 28.45
CA SER A 97 20.08 16.73 28.37
C SER A 97 19.34 16.30 27.11
N VAL A 98 18.71 17.24 26.39
CA VAL A 98 17.92 16.98 25.18
C VAL A 98 17.79 18.25 24.36
N SER A 99 18.42 18.25 23.18
CA SER A 99 18.56 19.44 22.34
C SER A 99 17.85 19.34 20.99
N ARG A 100 17.09 18.26 20.75
CA ARG A 100 16.41 17.97 19.48
C ARG A 100 14.90 18.14 19.60
N ALA A 101 14.28 18.81 18.63
CA ALA A 101 12.84 18.88 18.46
C ALA A 101 12.40 18.34 17.10
N LEU A 102 11.17 17.83 17.04
CA LEU A 102 10.53 17.35 15.82
C LEU A 102 9.21 18.10 15.63
N ASP A 103 9.03 18.72 14.48
CA ASP A 103 7.83 19.42 14.05
C ASP A 103 7.18 18.61 12.91
N ILE A 104 6.12 17.88 13.22
CA ILE A 104 5.46 16.94 12.30
C ILE A 104 4.21 17.63 11.73
N GLY A 105 4.10 17.68 10.41
CA GLY A 105 3.17 18.56 9.72
C GLY A 105 3.61 20.01 9.79
N CYS A 106 4.90 20.28 9.56
CA CYS A 106 5.49 21.61 9.80
C CYS A 106 4.97 22.69 8.85
N ALA A 107 4.23 22.33 7.80
CA ALA A 107 3.81 23.20 6.72
C ALA A 107 4.99 24.06 6.23
N VAL A 108 4.84 25.38 6.17
CA VAL A 108 5.89 26.32 5.73
C VAL A 108 6.86 26.75 6.85
N GLY A 109 6.90 26.00 7.96
CA GLY A 109 8.08 25.93 8.83
C GLY A 109 8.23 26.97 9.94
N ARG A 110 7.32 27.95 10.08
CA ARG A 110 7.44 28.97 11.15
C ARG A 110 7.57 28.39 12.55
N SER A 111 6.80 27.37 12.92
CA SER A 111 6.95 26.68 14.21
C SER A 111 8.34 26.07 14.37
N SER A 112 8.86 25.41 13.32
CA SER A 112 10.21 24.84 13.32
C SER A 112 11.29 25.90 13.55
N PHE A 113 11.20 27.05 12.88
CA PHE A 113 12.14 28.16 13.07
C PHE A 113 12.07 28.74 14.49
N GLU A 114 10.86 28.93 15.04
CA GLU A 114 10.71 29.46 16.40
C GLU A 114 11.24 28.47 17.47
N LEU A 115 11.08 27.16 17.26
CA LEU A 115 11.70 26.12 18.12
C LEU A 115 13.23 26.20 18.12
N ALA A 116 13.86 26.54 16.99
CA ALA A 116 15.31 26.65 16.85
C ALA A 116 15.94 27.78 17.67
N ARG A 117 15.13 28.67 18.28
CA ARG A 117 15.62 29.65 19.28
C ARG A 117 16.27 28.99 20.48
N LYS A 118 15.81 27.78 20.87
CA LYS A 118 16.31 27.07 22.06
C LYS A 118 16.77 25.64 21.79
N PHE A 119 16.16 24.95 20.82
CA PHE A 119 16.63 23.63 20.40
C PHE A 119 17.85 23.77 19.47
N GLN A 120 18.82 22.86 19.59
CA GLN A 120 20.04 22.83 18.77
C GLN A 120 19.81 22.17 17.41
N GLU A 121 18.79 21.33 17.32
CA GLU A 121 18.36 20.67 16.09
C GLU A 121 16.84 20.60 16.05
N VAL A 122 16.24 21.03 14.95
CA VAL A 122 14.80 20.94 14.71
C VAL A 122 14.59 20.28 13.36
N ILE A 123 13.91 19.13 13.37
CA ILE A 123 13.53 18.44 12.14
C ILE A 123 12.06 18.79 11.85
N GLY A 124 11.82 19.44 10.72
CA GLY A 124 10.48 19.65 10.17
C GLY A 124 10.14 18.59 9.13
N ILE A 125 9.01 17.91 9.32
CA ILE A 125 8.50 16.93 8.35
C ILE A 125 7.13 17.37 7.89
N ASP A 126 6.91 17.42 6.58
CA ASP A 126 5.58 17.61 6.01
C ASP A 126 5.32 16.62 4.88
N TYR A 127 4.05 16.28 4.65
CA TYR A 127 3.67 15.44 3.52
C TYR A 127 3.85 16.19 2.18
N SER A 128 3.77 17.53 2.19
CA SER A 128 3.89 18.36 0.99
C SER A 128 5.31 18.72 0.64
N GLN A 129 5.72 18.39 -0.59
CA GLN A 129 7.02 18.83 -1.09
C GLN A 129 7.02 20.34 -1.32
N ALA A 130 5.93 20.93 -1.82
CA ALA A 130 5.82 22.37 -2.02
C ALA A 130 6.00 23.18 -0.71
N PHE A 131 5.50 22.68 0.42
CA PHE A 131 5.74 23.29 1.73
C PHE A 131 7.18 23.12 2.19
N VAL A 132 7.76 21.93 2.04
CA VAL A 132 9.18 21.66 2.36
C VAL A 132 10.11 22.57 1.54
N ASP A 133 9.83 22.75 0.25
CA ASP A 133 10.58 23.64 -0.63
C ASP A 133 10.47 25.10 -0.17
N ALA A 134 9.30 25.54 0.30
CA ALA A 134 9.12 26.87 0.86
C ALA A 134 9.93 27.06 2.16
N CYS A 135 9.97 26.04 3.03
CA CYS A 135 10.83 26.04 4.22
C CYS A 135 12.32 26.14 3.85
N GLN A 136 12.76 25.35 2.87
CA GLN A 136 14.15 25.34 2.42
C GLN A 136 14.55 26.69 1.83
N GLN A 137 13.68 27.33 1.04
CA GLN A 137 13.92 28.68 0.54
C GLN A 137 13.98 29.73 1.66
N LEU A 138 13.10 29.66 2.67
CA LEU A 138 13.15 30.55 3.84
C LEU A 138 14.38 30.31 4.73
N LYS A 139 14.94 29.09 4.69
CA LYS A 139 16.18 28.75 5.37
C LYS A 139 17.38 29.35 4.64
N ASP A 140 17.48 29.12 3.33
CA ASP A 140 18.62 29.49 2.50
C ASP A 140 18.63 30.99 2.14
N GLN A 141 17.45 31.58 1.99
CA GLN A 141 17.26 33.01 1.70
C GLN A 141 16.74 33.72 2.95
N ASP A 142 16.95 35.03 3.06
CA ASP A 142 16.42 35.81 4.20
C ASP A 142 14.93 36.14 4.06
N SER A 143 14.37 35.94 2.86
CA SER A 143 12.96 36.18 2.62
C SER A 143 12.45 35.42 1.41
N ARG A 144 11.16 35.10 1.41
CA ARG A 144 10.44 34.54 0.25
C ARG A 144 9.29 35.46 -0.14
N VAL A 145 9.17 35.79 -1.42
CA VAL A 145 8.01 36.52 -1.96
C VAL A 145 6.84 35.56 -2.17
N TYR A 146 5.63 36.01 -1.85
CA TYR A 146 4.38 35.26 -2.07
C TYR A 146 3.22 36.21 -2.36
N PHE A 147 2.11 35.70 -2.88
CA PHE A 147 0.98 36.53 -3.31
C PHE A 147 -0.30 36.15 -2.57
N ILE A 148 -0.96 37.11 -1.92
CA ILE A 148 -2.26 36.89 -1.29
C ILE A 148 -3.37 37.30 -2.27
N THR A 149 -4.44 36.51 -2.38
CA THR A 149 -5.58 36.84 -3.24
C THR A 149 -6.43 37.94 -2.59
N ASP A 150 -6.72 39.02 -3.29
CA ASP A 150 -7.61 40.06 -2.80
C ASP A 150 -9.05 39.80 -3.24
N GLU A 151 -9.25 39.62 -4.55
CA GLU A 151 -10.53 39.34 -5.19
C GLU A 151 -10.31 38.64 -6.54
N GLY A 152 -10.92 37.46 -6.75
CA GLY A 152 -10.77 36.72 -8.01
C GLY A 152 -9.30 36.44 -8.35
N GLU A 153 -8.81 36.98 -9.46
CA GLU A 153 -7.42 36.88 -9.91
C GLU A 153 -6.51 38.01 -9.39
N LEU A 154 -7.07 39.03 -8.75
CA LEU A 154 -6.31 40.14 -8.18
C LEU A 154 -5.53 39.67 -6.94
N THR A 155 -4.25 40.01 -6.89
CA THR A 155 -3.34 39.61 -5.82
C THR A 155 -2.45 40.76 -5.35
N THR A 156 -2.04 40.70 -4.08
CA THR A 156 -1.06 41.60 -3.47
C THR A 156 0.22 40.83 -3.14
N GLY A 157 1.36 41.36 -3.58
CA GLY A 157 2.68 40.80 -3.28
C GLY A 157 3.10 41.04 -1.82
N CYS A 158 3.55 39.98 -1.16
CA CYS A 158 3.97 39.93 0.24
C CYS A 158 5.36 39.29 0.36
N SER A 159 6.00 39.43 1.53
CA SER A 159 7.30 38.82 1.82
C SER A 159 7.28 38.12 3.17
N ALA A 160 7.55 36.81 3.16
CA ALA A 160 7.71 35.99 4.35
C ALA A 160 9.16 36.04 4.80
N LYS A 161 9.38 36.31 6.08
CA LYS A 161 10.72 36.42 6.68
C LYS A 161 10.78 35.67 8.00
N VAL A 162 11.87 34.94 8.21
CA VAL A 162 12.18 34.36 9.51
C VAL A 162 12.59 35.48 10.45
N ALA A 163 12.10 35.46 11.70
CA ALA A 163 12.39 36.49 12.67
C ALA A 163 13.88 36.55 13.02
N GLU A 164 14.39 37.75 13.31
CA GLU A 164 15.79 37.96 13.65
C GLU A 164 16.21 37.17 14.91
N GLY A 165 17.49 36.80 14.95
CA GLY A 165 18.09 36.03 16.05
C GLY A 165 17.75 34.54 16.06
N ILE A 166 17.07 34.01 15.03
CA ILE A 166 16.89 32.57 14.83
C ILE A 166 18.06 32.02 14.01
N ASP A 167 18.76 31.02 14.54
CA ASP A 167 19.78 30.28 13.80
C ASP A 167 19.12 29.25 12.88
N LYS A 168 18.93 29.65 11.62
CA LYS A 168 18.30 28.83 10.57
C LYS A 168 19.06 27.53 10.28
N SER A 169 20.36 27.44 10.61
CA SER A 169 21.17 26.24 10.35
C SER A 169 20.74 25.04 11.20
N ARG A 170 20.05 25.29 12.33
CA ARG A 170 19.53 24.26 13.24
C ARG A 170 18.29 23.56 12.71
N CYS A 171 17.64 24.09 11.68
CA CYS A 171 16.45 23.48 11.09
C CYS A 171 16.83 22.60 9.90
N SER A 172 16.27 21.40 9.82
CA SER A 172 16.26 20.58 8.60
C SER A 172 14.81 20.28 8.22
N PHE A 173 14.53 20.25 6.92
CA PHE A 173 13.19 20.01 6.40
C PHE A 173 13.22 18.85 5.42
N GLN A 174 12.26 17.95 5.52
CA GLN A 174 12.16 16.79 4.65
C GLN A 174 10.70 16.42 4.39
N GLN A 175 10.43 15.89 3.20
CA GLN A 175 9.13 15.32 2.90
C GLN A 175 8.98 13.97 3.62
N GLY A 176 7.83 13.71 4.24
CA GLY A 176 7.55 12.44 4.89
C GLY A 176 6.10 12.27 5.34
N ASP A 177 5.67 11.02 5.49
CA ASP A 177 4.36 10.68 6.05
C ASP A 177 4.46 10.60 7.58
N ALA A 178 3.65 11.40 8.27
CA ALA A 178 3.56 11.39 9.73
C ALA A 178 3.10 10.02 10.29
N CYS A 179 2.39 9.21 9.50
CA CYS A 179 1.95 7.87 9.89
C CYS A 179 3.03 6.79 9.65
N ASP A 180 4.10 7.11 8.91
CA ASP A 180 5.19 6.19 8.55
C ASP A 180 6.57 6.86 8.72
N LEU A 181 6.83 7.36 9.93
CA LEU A 181 8.08 8.03 10.25
C LEU A 181 9.25 7.04 10.31
N PRO A 182 10.44 7.39 9.79
CA PRO A 182 11.61 6.50 9.80
C PRO A 182 11.95 5.98 11.19
N HIS A 183 12.28 4.69 11.31
CA HIS A 183 12.57 4.08 12.60
C HIS A 183 13.87 4.57 13.24
N ASP A 184 14.79 5.07 12.43
CA ASP A 184 16.12 5.55 12.77
C ASP A 184 16.22 7.09 12.93
N ILE A 185 15.11 7.82 12.83
CA ILE A 185 15.05 9.29 12.99
C ILE A 185 15.52 9.79 14.38
N GLY A 186 15.61 8.85 15.34
CA GLY A 186 16.08 9.09 16.69
C GLY A 186 14.97 9.52 17.64
N LYS A 187 15.38 10.13 18.77
CA LYS A 187 14.48 10.59 19.82
C LYS A 187 14.58 12.10 20.03
N PHE A 188 13.51 12.68 20.56
CA PHE A 188 13.31 14.11 20.68
C PHE A 188 12.89 14.50 22.09
N GLY A 189 13.38 15.67 22.53
CA GLY A 189 12.96 16.30 23.78
C GLY A 189 11.60 16.96 23.66
N CYS A 190 11.25 17.39 22.45
CA CYS A 190 9.96 17.97 22.12
C CYS A 190 9.47 17.46 20.76
N VAL A 191 8.20 17.05 20.69
CA VAL A 191 7.50 16.76 19.44
C VAL A 191 6.29 17.68 19.33
N LEU A 192 6.15 18.39 18.23
CA LEU A 192 5.00 19.23 17.91
C LEU A 192 4.23 18.60 16.74
N ALA A 193 2.90 18.55 16.88
CA ALA A 193 1.97 18.17 15.85
C ALA A 193 0.83 19.19 15.80
N ALA A 194 1.09 20.31 15.12
CA ALA A 194 0.19 21.45 15.07
C ALA A 194 -0.89 21.24 13.99
N ASN A 195 -2.16 21.15 14.40
CA ASN A 195 -3.33 20.95 13.54
C ASN A 195 -3.21 19.75 12.57
N LEU A 196 -2.50 18.70 13.01
CA LEU A 196 -2.12 17.59 12.14
C LEU A 196 -3.09 16.41 12.22
N ILE A 197 -3.49 16.00 13.43
CA ILE A 197 -4.12 14.68 13.65
C ILE A 197 -5.45 14.47 12.90
N CYS A 198 -6.14 15.55 12.52
CA CYS A 198 -7.39 15.49 11.74
C CYS A 198 -7.18 15.35 10.22
N ARG A 199 -5.93 15.40 9.76
CA ARG A 199 -5.56 15.28 8.35
C ARG A 199 -4.78 14.00 8.04
N LEU A 200 -4.58 13.14 9.05
CA LEU A 200 -3.87 11.87 8.90
C LEU A 200 -4.78 10.76 8.41
N HIS A 201 -4.29 9.87 7.55
CA HIS A 201 -5.07 8.73 7.06
C HIS A 201 -5.19 7.60 8.11
N THR A 202 -4.17 7.41 8.95
CA THR A 202 -4.17 6.48 10.10
C THR A 202 -3.66 7.17 11.38
N PRO A 203 -4.44 8.08 11.99
CA PRO A 203 -3.97 8.88 13.13
C PRO A 203 -3.62 8.06 14.37
N LEU A 204 -4.15 6.85 14.55
CA LEU A 204 -3.77 5.96 15.65
C LEU A 204 -2.32 5.47 15.53
N ASP A 205 -1.83 5.20 14.32
CA ASP A 205 -0.45 4.74 14.11
C ASP A 205 0.55 5.83 14.52
N PHE A 206 0.26 7.07 14.11
CA PHE A 206 0.97 8.27 14.57
C PHE A 206 1.00 8.37 16.10
N LEU A 207 -0.16 8.29 16.78
CA LEU A 207 -0.23 8.41 18.25
C LEU A 207 0.54 7.30 18.96
N ASN A 208 0.43 6.05 18.48
CA ASN A 208 1.14 4.90 19.04
C ASN A 208 2.66 5.07 18.93
N ARG A 209 3.14 5.75 17.89
CA ARG A 209 4.57 5.99 17.66
C ARG A 209 5.18 7.04 18.61
N MET A 210 4.38 7.94 19.16
CA MET A 210 4.88 9.05 19.98
C MET A 210 5.67 8.60 21.21
N ALA A 211 5.29 7.47 21.82
CA ALA A 211 5.94 6.93 23.01
C ALA A 211 7.40 6.48 22.77
N ASP A 212 7.76 6.19 21.53
CA ASP A 212 9.11 5.80 21.10
C ASP A 212 9.97 7.01 20.72
N LEU A 213 9.34 8.05 20.16
CA LEU A 213 10.01 9.25 19.67
C LEU A 213 10.28 10.26 20.79
N VAL A 214 9.37 10.39 21.76
CA VAL A 214 9.52 11.32 22.87
C VAL A 214 10.29 10.65 24.00
N ILE A 215 11.43 11.21 24.38
CA ILE A 215 12.21 10.72 25.51
C ILE A 215 11.46 10.84 26.85
N PRO A 216 11.78 10.03 27.88
CA PRO A 216 11.23 10.20 29.23
C PRO A 216 11.41 11.64 29.76
N GLY A 217 10.35 12.24 30.29
CA GLY A 217 10.31 13.64 30.70
C GLY A 217 10.10 14.65 29.57
N GLY A 218 10.28 14.24 28.30
CA GLY A 218 10.05 15.06 27.10
C GLY A 218 8.60 15.49 26.90
N ILE A 219 8.39 16.43 25.99
CA ILE A 219 7.10 17.06 25.71
C ILE A 219 6.56 16.65 24.35
N LEU A 220 5.26 16.39 24.28
CA LEU A 220 4.47 16.25 23.06
C LEU A 220 3.36 17.29 23.09
N VAL A 221 3.30 18.15 22.08
CA VAL A 221 2.22 19.12 21.89
C VAL A 221 1.40 18.71 20.67
N ILE A 222 0.10 18.52 20.86
CA ILE A 222 -0.84 18.23 19.78
C ILE A 222 -1.89 19.34 19.78
N THR A 223 -2.11 19.97 18.63
CA THR A 223 -3.23 20.90 18.46
C THR A 223 -4.23 20.37 17.45
N SER A 224 -5.52 20.51 17.72
CA SER A 224 -6.56 19.99 16.84
C SER A 224 -7.92 20.68 17.04
N PRO A 225 -8.64 21.05 15.97
CA PRO A 225 -10.04 21.43 16.03
C PRO A 225 -11.01 20.23 16.01
N TYR A 226 -10.48 19.00 15.97
CA TYR A 226 -11.26 17.75 15.94
C TYR A 226 -12.27 17.62 14.80
N THR A 227 -12.00 18.26 13.66
CA THR A 227 -12.96 18.34 12.55
C THR A 227 -13.21 17.02 11.84
N PHE A 228 -12.23 16.11 11.81
CA PHE A 228 -12.22 14.79 11.13
C PHE A 228 -13.10 14.71 9.88
N LEU A 229 -12.47 14.77 8.70
CA LEU A 229 -13.18 14.72 7.42
C LEU A 229 -12.82 13.43 6.66
N GLU A 230 -13.82 12.79 6.04
CA GLU A 230 -13.63 11.52 5.30
C GLU A 230 -12.70 11.65 4.09
N GLU A 231 -12.50 12.88 3.59
CA GLU A 231 -11.56 13.18 2.52
C GLU A 231 -10.09 12.97 2.93
N PHE A 232 -9.78 13.02 4.23
CA PHE A 232 -8.43 12.80 4.76
C PHE A 232 -8.31 11.49 5.55
N THR A 233 -9.31 11.19 6.38
CA THR A 233 -9.29 10.04 7.28
C THR A 233 -10.53 9.21 7.04
N PRO A 234 -10.44 7.94 6.61
CA PRO A 234 -11.59 7.06 6.53
C PRO A 234 -12.36 7.06 7.86
N LYS A 235 -13.69 7.06 7.81
CA LYS A 235 -14.52 7.16 9.03
C LYS A 235 -14.21 6.08 10.07
N SER A 236 -13.81 4.89 9.62
CA SER A 236 -13.36 3.79 10.48
C SER A 236 -12.13 4.11 11.32
N ASN A 237 -11.34 5.11 10.92
CA ASN A 237 -10.07 5.50 11.53
C ASN A 237 -10.17 6.83 12.29
N TRP A 238 -11.35 7.44 12.39
CA TRP A 238 -11.53 8.68 13.14
C TRP A 238 -11.21 8.47 14.62
N LEU A 239 -10.50 9.43 15.23
CA LEU A 239 -10.20 9.37 16.67
C LEU A 239 -11.42 9.77 17.52
N GLY A 240 -12.43 10.44 16.96
CA GLY A 240 -13.63 10.84 17.67
C GLY A 240 -14.62 11.54 16.74
N GLY A 241 -15.66 12.14 17.32
CA GLY A 241 -16.75 12.74 16.56
C GLY A 241 -17.82 11.75 16.11
N TYR A 242 -17.95 10.62 16.82
CA TYR A 242 -18.92 9.57 16.51
C TYR A 242 -19.53 8.94 17.77
N ILE A 243 -20.59 8.15 17.61
CA ILE A 243 -21.23 7.39 18.68
C ILE A 243 -20.63 5.98 18.74
N GLY A 244 -20.14 5.57 19.90
CA GLY A 244 -19.56 4.25 20.15
C GLY A 244 -20.59 3.13 20.12
N LYS A 245 -20.12 1.88 20.09
CA LYS A 245 -20.97 0.68 20.14
C LYS A 245 -21.80 0.57 21.42
N ASP A 246 -21.36 1.24 22.48
CA ASP A 246 -22.03 1.37 23.77
C ASP A 246 -23.06 2.50 23.81
N GLY A 247 -23.32 3.16 22.67
CA GLY A 247 -24.25 4.29 22.55
C GLY A 247 -23.72 5.61 23.11
N LYS A 248 -22.46 5.69 23.56
CA LYS A 248 -21.89 6.90 24.15
C LYS A 248 -21.11 7.73 23.11
N PRO A 249 -21.11 9.07 23.22
CA PRO A 249 -20.28 9.90 22.35
C PRO A 249 -18.80 9.67 22.62
N VAL A 250 -18.02 9.50 21.55
CA VAL A 250 -16.55 9.41 21.59
C VAL A 250 -15.98 10.71 21.02
N THR A 251 -15.30 11.50 21.86
CA THR A 251 -14.62 12.73 21.42
C THR A 251 -13.15 12.49 21.11
N GLY A 252 -12.56 13.31 20.24
CA GLY A 252 -11.13 13.18 19.89
C GLY A 252 -10.22 13.25 21.11
N LYS A 253 -10.51 14.17 22.03
CA LYS A 253 -9.83 14.33 23.32
C LYS A 253 -9.90 13.08 24.21
N MET A 254 -11.05 12.41 24.28
CA MET A 254 -11.18 11.16 25.04
C MET A 254 -10.26 10.07 24.48
N THR A 255 -10.17 9.97 23.15
CA THR A 255 -9.26 9.02 22.50
C THR A 255 -7.80 9.38 22.70
N LEU A 256 -7.42 10.67 22.64
CA LEU A 256 -6.07 11.11 22.99
C LEU A 256 -5.69 10.68 24.42
N LYS A 257 -6.56 10.95 25.41
CA LYS A 257 -6.38 10.50 26.81
C LYS A 257 -6.24 8.98 26.92
N LYS A 258 -7.06 8.23 26.18
CA LYS A 258 -7.03 6.76 26.19
C LYS A 258 -5.73 6.20 25.60
N VAL A 259 -5.29 6.73 24.46
CA VAL A 259 -4.13 6.19 23.71
C VAL A 259 -2.80 6.66 24.31
N LEU A 260 -2.69 7.94 24.67
CA LEU A 260 -1.46 8.51 25.22
C LEU A 260 -1.32 8.28 26.73
N GLY A 261 -2.43 8.19 27.47
CA GLY A 261 -2.45 8.09 28.94
C GLY A 261 -1.56 7.01 29.58
N PRO A 262 -1.39 5.81 28.99
CA PRO A 262 -0.45 4.81 29.52
C PRO A 262 1.01 5.31 29.55
N SER A 263 1.38 6.18 28.62
CA SER A 263 2.76 6.60 28.35
C SER A 263 3.04 8.07 28.70
N PHE A 264 2.00 8.90 28.78
CA PHE A 264 2.11 10.34 28.96
C PHE A 264 1.16 10.84 30.04
N ASP A 265 1.55 11.92 30.70
CA ASP A 265 0.70 12.73 31.57
C ASP A 265 0.27 13.99 30.82
N LEU A 266 -1.02 14.30 30.82
CA LEU A 266 -1.53 15.57 30.31
C LEU A 266 -1.23 16.68 31.32
N VAL A 267 -0.46 17.69 30.93
CA VAL A 267 0.07 18.73 31.84
C VAL A 267 -0.47 20.13 31.58
N ASP A 268 -0.99 20.40 30.39
CA ASP A 268 -1.58 21.69 30.05
C ASP A 268 -2.59 21.54 28.90
N GLU A 269 -3.60 22.39 28.88
CA GLU A 269 -4.66 22.42 27.88
C GLU A 269 -5.05 23.87 27.61
N VAL A 270 -5.02 24.29 26.35
CA VAL A 270 -5.30 25.69 25.99
C VAL A 270 -5.97 25.80 24.62
N ASP A 271 -6.95 26.69 24.51
CA ASP A 271 -7.53 27.04 23.23
C ASP A 271 -6.56 27.90 22.41
N MET A 272 -6.34 27.50 21.16
CA MET A 272 -5.48 28.17 20.19
C MET A 272 -6.32 28.59 18.98
N PRO A 273 -6.99 29.76 19.03
CA PRO A 273 -7.65 30.35 17.87
C PRO A 273 -6.65 30.61 16.75
N PHE A 274 -7.06 30.48 15.50
CA PHE A 274 -6.25 30.80 14.34
C PHE A 274 -7.12 31.17 13.14
N SER A 275 -6.58 31.97 12.23
CA SER A 275 -7.30 32.40 11.02
C SER A 275 -6.48 32.14 9.76
N ILE A 276 -7.09 31.48 8.77
CA ILE A 276 -6.51 31.33 7.43
C ILE A 276 -7.27 32.25 6.49
N ARG A 277 -6.54 33.13 5.80
CA ARG A 277 -7.12 34.11 4.86
C ARG A 277 -7.18 33.50 3.47
N GLU A 278 -8.38 33.39 2.90
CA GLU A 278 -8.58 32.97 1.51
C GLU A 278 -8.62 34.19 0.56
N THR A 279 -9.34 35.24 0.93
CA THR A 279 -9.39 36.51 0.17
C THR A 279 -9.38 37.71 1.12
N ALA A 280 -9.39 38.95 0.61
CA ALA A 280 -9.47 40.15 1.46
C ALA A 280 -10.73 40.21 2.35
N ARG A 281 -11.78 39.46 1.97
CA ARG A 281 -13.09 39.43 2.66
C ARG A 281 -13.52 38.03 3.11
N LYS A 282 -12.73 36.99 2.84
CA LYS A 282 -13.03 35.60 3.22
C LYS A 282 -11.91 35.05 4.11
N ASN A 283 -12.24 34.77 5.36
CA ASN A 283 -11.32 34.20 6.35
C ASN A 283 -11.97 32.98 7.01
N GLN A 284 -11.18 31.93 7.21
CA GLN A 284 -11.55 30.77 8.00
C GLN A 284 -11.01 30.93 9.41
N LEU A 285 -11.89 31.30 10.35
CA LEU A 285 -11.59 31.34 11.77
C LEU A 285 -11.84 29.97 12.40
N THR A 286 -10.83 29.41 13.06
CA THR A 286 -10.90 28.09 13.71
C THR A 286 -10.30 28.18 15.11
N VAL A 287 -10.79 27.38 16.06
CA VAL A 287 -10.17 27.21 17.38
C VAL A 287 -9.69 25.78 17.50
N ALA A 288 -8.38 25.59 17.62
CA ALA A 288 -7.79 24.29 17.93
C ALA A 288 -7.60 24.16 19.43
N GLU A 289 -7.95 23.02 20.01
CA GLU A 289 -7.53 22.67 21.36
C GLU A 289 -6.07 22.23 21.29
N ALA A 290 -5.19 22.87 22.05
CA ALA A 290 -3.82 22.42 22.27
C ALA A 290 -3.73 21.61 23.56
N THR A 291 -3.19 20.40 23.44
CA THR A 291 -2.94 19.49 24.56
C THR A 291 -1.44 19.25 24.70
N VAL A 292 -0.92 19.44 25.92
CA VAL A 292 0.51 19.27 26.23
C VAL A 292 0.70 18.04 27.08
N TRP A 293 1.52 17.12 26.59
CA TRP A 293 1.75 15.82 27.18
C TRP A 293 3.20 15.66 27.60
N ARG A 294 3.44 15.22 28.83
CA ARG A 294 4.77 14.90 29.34
C ARG A 294 4.98 13.41 29.36
N ARG A 295 6.08 12.92 28.78
CA ARG A 295 6.41 11.49 28.77
C ARG A 295 6.71 11.00 30.18
N LYS A 296 6.04 9.95 30.63
CA LYS A 296 6.27 9.32 31.93
C LYS A 296 7.68 8.78 32.04
N ASN A 297 8.28 8.93 33.23
CA ASN A 297 9.54 8.26 33.57
C ASN A 297 9.25 6.79 33.85
N ILE A 298 9.88 5.88 33.10
CA ILE A 298 9.75 4.45 33.35
C ILE A 298 10.51 4.12 34.65
N ARG A 299 9.79 4.05 35.78
CA ARG A 299 10.30 3.43 37.00
C ARG A 299 10.31 1.91 36.78
N GLY A 300 11.49 1.30 36.70
CA GLY A 300 11.64 -0.13 36.98
C GLY A 300 11.94 -1.10 35.81
N GLN A 301 12.61 -0.69 34.73
CA GLN A 301 13.25 -1.66 33.82
C GLN A 301 14.71 -1.29 33.57
N THR A 302 15.56 -1.67 34.53
CA THR A 302 17.02 -1.73 34.36
C THR A 302 17.51 -3.04 34.94
N LYS A 303 17.04 -4.17 34.38
CA LYS A 303 17.66 -5.51 34.36
C LYS A 303 16.63 -6.49 33.78
N ILE A 304 17.11 -7.48 33.04
CA ILE A 304 16.36 -8.48 32.25
C ILE A 304 15.95 -8.00 30.84
N THR A 305 16.96 -7.67 30.04
CA THR A 305 16.95 -7.96 28.59
C THR A 305 18.37 -8.29 28.15
N LYS A 306 18.84 -9.47 28.56
CA LYS A 306 19.79 -10.27 27.78
C LYS A 306 19.21 -11.68 27.71
N ASP A 307 19.19 -12.20 26.49
CA ASP A 307 18.86 -13.57 26.10
C ASP A 307 17.39 -13.99 26.01
N VAL A 308 16.69 -13.45 25.00
CA VAL A 308 15.79 -14.26 24.14
C VAL A 308 15.92 -13.75 22.70
N ASN A 309 16.91 -14.27 21.97
CA ASN A 309 16.97 -14.12 20.51
C ASN A 309 16.37 -15.39 19.88
N ILE A 310 15.05 -15.41 19.73
CA ILE A 310 14.42 -16.23 18.69
C ILE A 310 14.12 -15.25 17.55
N LYS A 311 14.95 -15.28 16.50
CA LYS A 311 14.64 -14.62 15.23
C LYS A 311 13.46 -15.35 14.59
N VAL A 312 12.24 -15.01 15.02
CA VAL A 312 11.07 -15.18 14.16
C VAL A 312 11.17 -14.10 13.10
N ARG A 313 11.29 -14.48 11.82
CA ARG A 313 11.13 -13.56 10.69
C ARG A 313 9.76 -12.89 10.84
N ASN A 314 9.74 -11.64 11.30
CA ASN A 314 8.51 -10.87 11.50
C ASN A 314 7.96 -10.40 10.14
N GLY A 315 7.24 -11.29 9.45
CA GLY A 315 6.13 -10.88 8.62
C GLY A 315 4.95 -10.57 9.53
N LYS A 316 4.78 -9.30 9.95
CA LYS A 316 3.55 -8.84 10.61
C LYS A 316 2.64 -8.20 9.57
N LYS A 317 1.89 -9.05 8.87
CA LYS A 317 0.59 -8.68 8.26
C LYS A 317 -0.40 -9.76 8.71
N TYR A 318 -1.46 -9.33 9.38
CA TYR A 318 -2.69 -10.08 9.62
C TYR A 318 -2.53 -11.59 9.89
N LYS A 319 -2.14 -11.95 11.12
CA LYS A 319 -2.37 -13.33 11.56
C LYS A 319 -3.85 -13.50 11.89
N SER A 320 -4.54 -14.36 11.15
CA SER A 320 -5.93 -14.73 11.41
C SER A 320 -6.07 -15.33 12.81
N GLU A 321 -7.29 -15.32 13.38
CA GLU A 321 -7.56 -15.89 14.71
C GLU A 321 -7.16 -17.37 14.78
N ASN A 322 -7.31 -18.12 13.68
CA ASN A 322 -6.81 -19.49 13.52
C ASN A 322 -5.29 -19.60 13.66
N GLU A 323 -4.50 -18.68 13.08
CA GLU A 323 -3.03 -18.75 13.20
C GLU A 323 -2.52 -18.50 14.62
N LYS A 324 -3.25 -17.71 15.43
CA LYS A 324 -2.93 -17.51 16.85
C LYS A 324 -3.20 -18.78 17.65
N THR A 325 -4.35 -19.43 17.40
CA THR A 325 -4.73 -20.70 18.04
C THR A 325 -3.75 -21.82 17.66
N THR A 326 -3.42 -21.98 16.38
CA THR A 326 -2.44 -23.00 15.95
C THR A 326 -1.05 -22.75 16.52
N SER A 327 -0.62 -21.49 16.63
CA SER A 327 0.66 -21.15 17.25
C SER A 327 0.65 -21.46 18.76
N SER A 328 -0.44 -21.21 19.47
CA SER A 328 -0.56 -21.59 20.89
C SER A 328 -0.62 -23.10 21.08
N ASP A 329 -1.29 -23.83 20.18
CA ASP A 329 -1.42 -25.29 20.25
C ASP A 329 -0.09 -26.01 19.97
N ILE A 330 0.71 -25.49 19.03
CA ILE A 330 2.08 -25.99 18.79
C ILE A 330 2.95 -25.73 20.02
N LEU A 331 2.87 -24.53 20.61
CA LEU A 331 3.64 -24.19 21.80
C LEU A 331 3.24 -25.05 23.00
N SER A 332 1.94 -25.31 23.21
CA SER A 332 1.48 -26.20 24.28
C SER A 332 1.93 -27.64 24.03
N THR A 333 1.91 -28.12 22.78
CA THR A 333 2.36 -29.47 22.41
C THR A 333 3.85 -29.64 22.66
N VAL A 334 4.67 -28.69 22.21
CA VAL A 334 6.13 -28.69 22.44
C VAL A 334 6.44 -28.65 23.94
N ASN A 335 5.75 -27.81 24.71
CA ASN A 335 5.96 -27.70 26.15
C ASN A 335 5.54 -28.98 26.89
N THR A 336 4.43 -29.60 26.49
CA THR A 336 3.98 -30.89 27.06
C THR A 336 4.95 -32.02 26.74
N PHE A 337 5.44 -32.07 25.50
CA PHE A 337 6.41 -33.08 25.08
C PHE A 337 7.74 -32.95 25.83
N LEU A 338 8.24 -31.71 26.00
CA LEU A 338 9.44 -31.42 26.79
C LEU A 338 9.23 -31.75 28.27
N ALA A 339 8.07 -31.47 28.84
CA ALA A 339 7.77 -31.83 30.23
C ALA A 339 7.82 -33.35 30.45
N ASN A 340 7.33 -34.14 29.49
CA ASN A 340 7.31 -35.60 29.57
C ASN A 340 8.69 -36.26 29.32
N HIS A 341 9.64 -35.55 28.69
CA HIS A 341 10.97 -36.08 28.32
C HIS A 341 12.12 -35.22 28.85
N ASN A 342 11.88 -34.42 29.90
CA ASN A 342 12.83 -33.43 30.42
C ASN A 342 14.12 -34.05 30.99
N THR A 343 14.13 -35.35 31.29
CA THR A 343 15.30 -36.08 31.81
C THR A 343 16.25 -36.55 30.72
N CYS A 344 15.81 -36.69 29.47
CA CYS A 344 16.60 -37.28 28.39
C CYS A 344 16.70 -36.41 27.12
N LEU A 345 15.94 -35.32 27.02
CA LEU A 345 15.93 -34.45 25.86
C LEU A 345 15.96 -32.97 26.27
N SER A 346 17.00 -32.26 25.90
CA SER A 346 17.07 -30.82 26.11
C SER A 346 16.25 -30.04 25.07
N ASN A 347 15.78 -28.84 25.44
CA ASN A 347 15.08 -27.95 24.50
C ASN A 347 15.95 -27.65 23.26
N LYS A 348 17.27 -27.48 23.44
CA LYS A 348 18.20 -27.22 22.35
C LYS A 348 18.29 -28.38 21.35
N GLU A 349 18.28 -29.63 21.84
CA GLU A 349 18.29 -30.83 20.99
C GLU A 349 16.98 -30.97 20.21
N LEU A 350 15.83 -30.74 20.86
CA LEU A 350 14.53 -30.76 20.20
C LEU A 350 14.43 -29.69 19.10
N GLN A 351 14.87 -28.46 19.37
CA GLN A 351 14.90 -27.39 18.36
C GLN A 351 15.82 -27.74 17.18
N THR A 352 16.97 -28.35 17.46
CA THR A 352 17.91 -28.79 16.42
C THR A 352 17.31 -29.89 15.55
N PHE A 353 16.59 -30.84 16.16
CA PHE A 353 15.87 -31.88 15.44
C PHE A 353 14.74 -31.31 14.57
N LEU A 354 13.87 -30.46 15.15
CA LEU A 354 12.78 -29.80 14.42
C LEU A 354 13.29 -28.97 13.25
N HIS A 355 14.39 -28.23 13.42
CA HIS A 355 15.01 -27.49 12.32
C HIS A 355 15.48 -28.40 11.18
N LYS A 356 16.08 -29.56 11.50
CA LYS A 356 16.50 -30.53 10.47
C LYS A 356 15.31 -31.13 9.73
N VAL A 357 14.26 -31.51 10.46
CA VAL A 357 13.03 -32.07 9.86
C VAL A 357 12.33 -31.03 8.99
N LEU A 358 12.15 -29.80 9.48
CA LEU A 358 11.53 -28.72 8.71
C LEU A 358 12.36 -28.34 7.49
N SER A 359 13.69 -28.33 7.61
CA SER A 359 14.56 -28.08 6.46
C SER A 359 14.49 -29.21 5.43
N ALA A 360 14.35 -30.47 5.85
CA ALA A 360 14.16 -31.60 4.94
C ALA A 360 12.80 -31.52 4.23
N TYR A 361 11.74 -31.21 4.98
CA TYR A 361 10.39 -31.01 4.46
C TYR A 361 10.33 -29.85 3.45
N GLN A 362 10.93 -28.70 3.76
CA GLN A 362 11.04 -27.56 2.84
C GLN A 362 11.81 -27.88 1.56
N ASN A 363 12.68 -28.89 1.59
CA ASN A 363 13.41 -29.38 0.43
C ASN A 363 12.70 -30.54 -0.28
N GLY A 364 11.45 -30.85 0.07
CA GLY A 364 10.63 -31.89 -0.57
C GLY A 364 11.02 -33.32 -0.18
N VAL A 365 11.74 -33.49 0.93
CA VAL A 365 12.15 -34.81 1.44
C VAL A 365 11.16 -35.28 2.50
N PHE A 366 10.37 -36.29 2.17
CA PHE A 366 9.46 -36.95 3.11
C PHE A 366 10.06 -38.27 3.59
N THR A 367 10.08 -38.48 4.91
CA THR A 367 10.45 -39.76 5.52
C THR A 367 9.22 -40.29 6.25
N THR A 368 8.49 -41.20 5.62
CA THR A 368 7.49 -42.03 6.32
C THR A 368 8.14 -43.36 6.74
N ASN A 369 7.62 -43.96 7.81
CA ASN A 369 8.11 -45.25 8.29
C ASN A 369 8.04 -46.29 7.15
N GLU A 370 9.09 -47.11 7.06
CA GLU A 370 9.35 -48.15 6.05
C GLU A 370 10.07 -47.70 4.76
N THR A 371 11.41 -47.58 4.85
CA THR A 371 12.44 -47.94 3.84
C THR A 371 12.37 -47.45 2.37
N LYS A 372 11.35 -46.72 1.93
CA LYS A 372 11.29 -46.16 0.57
C LYS A 372 11.33 -44.65 0.60
N SER A 373 12.46 -44.07 0.22
CA SER A 373 12.53 -42.68 -0.21
C SER A 373 11.72 -42.52 -1.50
N ALA A 374 10.48 -42.05 -1.40
CA ALA A 374 9.70 -41.67 -2.58
C ALA A 374 10.35 -40.43 -3.21
N THR A 375 10.89 -40.57 -4.43
CA THR A 375 11.43 -39.43 -5.17
C THR A 375 10.29 -38.57 -5.73
N GLN A 376 10.30 -37.27 -5.45
CA GLN A 376 9.40 -36.31 -6.09
C GLN A 376 9.78 -36.02 -7.55
N TRP A 377 10.98 -36.42 -8.00
CA TRP A 377 11.53 -36.12 -9.33
C TRP A 377 11.44 -37.34 -10.27
N ASP A 378 10.27 -37.99 -10.37
CA ASP A 378 9.99 -38.91 -11.47
C ASP A 378 9.72 -38.12 -12.78
N TYR A 379 9.69 -38.80 -13.93
CA TYR A 379 9.49 -38.11 -15.21
C TYR A 379 8.14 -37.36 -15.30
N PRO A 380 6.98 -37.96 -14.93
CA PRO A 380 5.70 -37.25 -14.94
C PRO A 380 5.64 -36.03 -13.99
N SER A 381 6.20 -36.11 -12.79
CA SER A 381 6.28 -34.99 -11.85
C SER A 381 7.29 -33.94 -12.30
N SER A 382 8.39 -34.33 -12.95
CA SER A 382 9.34 -33.38 -13.57
C SER A 382 8.70 -32.63 -14.72
N TRP A 383 7.85 -33.30 -15.52
CA TRP A 383 7.06 -32.64 -16.56
C TRP A 383 6.01 -31.69 -15.96
N PHE A 384 5.32 -32.11 -14.90
CA PHE A 384 4.41 -31.24 -14.16
C PHE A 384 5.12 -30.01 -13.61
N PHE A 385 6.29 -30.17 -12.97
CA PHE A 385 7.14 -29.06 -12.53
C PHE A 385 7.49 -28.14 -13.71
N ALA A 386 8.00 -28.68 -14.82
CA ALA A 386 8.35 -27.90 -15.99
C ALA A 386 7.16 -27.09 -16.54
N MET A 387 5.97 -27.71 -16.61
CA MET A 387 4.73 -27.03 -16.98
C MET A 387 4.37 -25.92 -16.00
N THR A 388 4.43 -26.15 -14.68
CA THR A 388 4.08 -25.12 -13.69
C THR A 388 5.01 -23.90 -13.74
N VAL A 389 6.27 -24.09 -14.15
CA VAL A 389 7.24 -23.02 -14.38
C VAL A 389 6.87 -22.22 -15.63
N THR A 390 6.62 -22.88 -16.78
CA THR A 390 6.34 -22.16 -18.04
C THR A 390 4.95 -21.56 -18.10
N THR A 391 3.97 -22.15 -17.40
CA THR A 391 2.61 -21.60 -17.26
C THR A 391 2.49 -20.56 -16.15
N THR A 392 3.55 -20.35 -15.38
CA THR A 392 3.63 -19.39 -14.27
C THR A 392 2.68 -19.67 -13.09
N ILE A 393 2.14 -20.90 -12.99
CA ILE A 393 1.35 -21.33 -11.82
C ILE A 393 2.23 -21.43 -10.57
N GLY A 394 3.37 -22.12 -10.69
CA GLY A 394 4.42 -22.15 -9.66
C GLY A 394 3.98 -22.51 -8.23
N TYR A 395 3.30 -23.65 -8.02
CA TYR A 395 2.82 -24.09 -6.68
C TYR A 395 3.87 -24.09 -5.57
N GLY A 396 5.15 -24.28 -5.90
CA GLY A 396 6.24 -24.23 -4.91
C GLY A 396 6.38 -25.48 -4.03
N ASN A 397 5.50 -26.47 -4.15
CA ASN A 397 5.60 -27.77 -3.49
C ASN A 397 6.80 -28.61 -3.99
N GLN A 398 7.29 -28.33 -5.20
CA GLN A 398 8.50 -28.90 -5.79
C GLN A 398 9.34 -27.79 -6.42
N SER A 399 10.62 -27.69 -6.03
CA SER A 399 11.52 -26.65 -6.51
C SER A 399 12.98 -27.11 -6.57
N PRO A 400 13.82 -26.56 -7.48
CA PRO A 400 15.21 -26.94 -7.59
C PRO A 400 16.02 -26.47 -6.38
N VAL A 401 16.62 -27.42 -5.67
CA VAL A 401 17.45 -27.15 -4.49
C VAL A 401 18.92 -26.92 -4.84
N THR A 402 19.42 -27.51 -5.93
CA THR A 402 20.82 -27.40 -6.36
C THR A 402 21.09 -26.07 -7.07
N GLY A 403 22.31 -25.54 -6.94
CA GLY A 403 22.72 -24.32 -7.65
C GLY A 403 22.59 -24.45 -9.17
N GLY A 404 22.95 -25.61 -9.72
CA GLY A 404 22.77 -25.93 -11.15
C GLY A 404 21.29 -25.98 -11.57
N GLY A 405 20.43 -26.65 -10.79
CA GLY A 405 19.00 -26.72 -11.07
C GLY A 405 18.32 -25.35 -11.03
N ARG A 406 18.70 -24.49 -10.09
CA ARG A 406 18.20 -23.10 -10.02
C ARG A 406 18.63 -22.28 -11.23
N THR A 407 19.89 -22.39 -11.62
CA THR A 407 20.44 -21.70 -12.80
C THR A 407 19.73 -22.17 -14.07
N PHE A 408 19.56 -23.48 -14.25
CA PHE A 408 18.79 -24.05 -15.36
C PHE A 408 17.34 -23.53 -15.37
N CYS A 409 16.67 -23.51 -14.22
CA CYS A 409 15.29 -23.05 -14.11
C CYS A 409 15.12 -21.58 -14.54
N ILE A 410 16.11 -20.71 -14.27
CA ILE A 410 16.10 -19.31 -14.73
C ILE A 410 16.06 -19.25 -16.26
N PHE A 411 17.00 -19.93 -16.93
CA PHE A 411 17.05 -19.93 -18.40
C PHE A 411 15.85 -20.64 -19.03
N TYR A 412 15.40 -21.73 -18.41
CA TYR A 412 14.21 -22.47 -18.83
C TYR A 412 12.95 -21.60 -18.76
N ALA A 413 12.76 -20.83 -17.68
CA ALA A 413 11.61 -19.93 -17.54
C ALA A 413 11.66 -18.77 -18.54
N LEU A 414 12.83 -18.15 -18.75
CA LEU A 414 13.01 -17.04 -19.68
C LEU A 414 12.59 -17.38 -21.12
N LEU A 415 12.87 -18.60 -21.58
CA LEU A 415 12.49 -19.07 -22.92
C LEU A 415 11.11 -19.73 -22.94
N GLY A 416 10.79 -20.49 -21.89
CA GLY A 416 9.58 -21.29 -21.78
C GLY A 416 8.33 -20.46 -21.61
N ILE A 417 8.35 -19.40 -20.79
CA ILE A 417 7.17 -18.55 -20.55
C ILE A 417 6.69 -17.87 -21.86
N PRO A 418 7.55 -17.20 -22.66
CA PRO A 418 7.12 -16.64 -23.94
C PRO A 418 6.60 -17.70 -24.92
N LEU A 419 7.29 -18.84 -25.02
CA LEU A 419 6.89 -19.92 -25.94
C LEU A 419 5.52 -20.51 -25.56
N THR A 420 5.30 -20.74 -24.26
CA THR A 420 3.99 -21.17 -23.74
C THR A 420 2.93 -20.12 -23.97
N GLY A 421 3.23 -18.82 -23.83
CA GLY A 421 2.31 -17.74 -24.18
C GLY A 421 1.87 -17.78 -25.65
N ILE A 422 2.81 -17.93 -26.59
CA ILE A 422 2.50 -18.06 -28.03
C ILE A 422 1.66 -19.31 -28.30
N MET A 423 2.00 -20.44 -27.68
CA MET A 423 1.26 -21.69 -27.81
C MET A 423 -0.19 -21.53 -27.31
N LEU A 424 -0.38 -20.93 -26.13
CA LEU A 424 -1.70 -20.71 -25.55
C LEU A 424 -2.55 -19.75 -26.39
N LEU A 425 -1.94 -18.68 -26.94
CA LEU A 425 -2.62 -17.79 -27.88
C LEU A 425 -3.09 -18.56 -29.13
N GLY A 426 -2.21 -19.37 -29.73
CA GLY A 426 -2.56 -20.19 -30.89
C GLY A 426 -3.67 -21.20 -30.62
N LEU A 427 -3.68 -21.82 -29.42
CA LEU A 427 -4.77 -22.70 -28.98
C LEU A 427 -6.06 -21.92 -28.72
N GLY A 428 -5.97 -20.75 -28.09
CA GLY A 428 -7.08 -19.86 -27.85
C GLY A 428 -7.79 -19.43 -29.14
N GLU A 429 -7.04 -19.06 -30.19
CA GLU A 429 -7.61 -18.72 -31.50
C GLU A 429 -8.38 -19.89 -32.14
N LYS A 430 -7.85 -21.12 -32.03
CA LYS A 430 -8.56 -22.32 -32.50
C LYS A 430 -9.85 -22.56 -31.71
N LEU A 431 -9.82 -22.37 -30.39
CA LEU A 431 -10.98 -22.50 -29.53
C LEU A 431 -12.05 -21.43 -29.84
N LYS A 432 -11.63 -20.18 -30.09
CA LYS A 432 -12.52 -19.11 -30.55
C LYS A 432 -13.23 -19.47 -31.84
N PHE A 433 -12.52 -20.04 -32.81
CA PHE A 433 -13.13 -20.48 -34.07
C PHE A 433 -14.19 -21.58 -33.86
N ILE A 434 -13.93 -22.53 -32.95
CA ILE A 434 -14.90 -23.57 -32.58
C ILE A 434 -16.15 -22.93 -31.94
N VAL A 435 -15.95 -22.02 -31.00
CA VAL A 435 -17.03 -21.27 -30.33
C VAL A 435 -17.88 -20.49 -31.35
N TYR A 436 -17.23 -19.74 -32.22
CA TYR A 436 -17.88 -18.99 -33.29
C TYR A 436 -18.67 -19.91 -34.23
N SER A 437 -18.09 -21.05 -34.61
CA SER A 437 -18.75 -22.06 -35.45
C SER A 437 -19.98 -22.68 -34.80
N ILE A 438 -20.00 -22.82 -33.46
CA ILE A 438 -21.16 -23.31 -32.70
C ILE A 438 -22.24 -22.23 -32.60
N GLN A 439 -21.84 -20.99 -32.34
CA GLN A 439 -22.77 -19.85 -32.19
C GLN A 439 -23.48 -19.49 -33.49
N ASN A 440 -22.82 -19.63 -34.64
CA ASN A 440 -23.36 -19.26 -35.95
C ASN A 440 -24.21 -20.34 -36.65
N ARG A 441 -24.62 -21.41 -35.97
CA ARG A 441 -25.48 -22.45 -36.56
C ARG A 441 -26.97 -22.06 -36.68
N LYS A 442 -27.40 -20.90 -36.19
CA LYS A 442 -28.78 -20.39 -36.36
C LYS A 442 -28.79 -18.88 -36.64
N CYS A 443 -29.24 -18.51 -37.84
CA CYS A 443 -29.41 -17.14 -38.30
C CYS A 443 -30.73 -16.53 -37.81
N THR A 444 -30.69 -15.49 -36.98
CA THR A 444 -31.81 -14.55 -36.79
C THR A 444 -31.32 -13.12 -36.53
N LYS A 445 -32.11 -12.16 -37.01
CA LYS A 445 -31.79 -10.75 -37.34
C LYS A 445 -31.64 -9.76 -36.16
N TYR A 446 -31.51 -10.23 -34.91
CA TYR A 446 -31.39 -9.39 -33.69
C TYR A 446 -29.92 -9.35 -33.21
N GLU A 447 -29.10 -8.51 -33.85
CA GLU A 447 -27.72 -8.91 -34.16
C GLU A 447 -26.62 -8.60 -33.14
N LYS A 448 -26.76 -7.63 -32.21
CA LYS A 448 -25.59 -7.18 -31.39
C LYS A 448 -25.64 -7.54 -29.89
N THR A 449 -26.76 -7.29 -29.21
CA THR A 449 -26.91 -7.58 -27.77
C THR A 449 -27.12 -9.08 -27.48
N GLU A 450 -27.83 -9.78 -28.37
CA GLU A 450 -28.08 -11.23 -28.25
C GLU A 450 -26.79 -12.06 -28.44
N SER A 451 -25.91 -11.61 -29.35
CA SER A 451 -24.60 -12.25 -29.59
C SER A 451 -23.64 -12.12 -28.40
N LEU A 452 -23.61 -10.95 -27.75
CA LEU A 452 -22.83 -10.70 -26.52
C LEU A 452 -23.29 -11.61 -25.38
N ILE A 453 -24.60 -11.71 -25.13
CA ILE A 453 -25.17 -12.55 -24.07
C ILE A 453 -24.87 -14.03 -24.34
N LYS A 454 -25.05 -14.51 -25.58
CA LYS A 454 -24.71 -15.89 -25.97
C LYS A 454 -23.23 -16.21 -25.74
N HIS A 455 -22.34 -15.25 -26.01
CA HIS A 455 -20.91 -15.41 -25.77
C HIS A 455 -20.56 -15.48 -24.28
N ILE A 456 -21.13 -14.59 -23.47
CA ILE A 456 -20.93 -14.61 -22.01
C ILE A 456 -21.47 -15.91 -21.40
N VAL A 457 -22.70 -16.31 -21.74
CA VAL A 457 -23.31 -17.54 -21.20
C VAL A 457 -22.50 -18.78 -21.56
N LEU A 458 -22.02 -18.89 -22.80
CA LEU A 458 -21.20 -20.02 -23.24
C LEU A 458 -19.85 -20.07 -22.51
N ASN A 459 -19.19 -18.92 -22.30
CA ASN A 459 -17.94 -18.87 -21.54
C ASN A 459 -18.13 -19.23 -20.07
N VAL A 460 -19.19 -18.72 -19.42
CA VAL A 460 -19.53 -19.10 -18.04
C VAL A 460 -19.82 -20.59 -17.93
N PHE A 461 -20.56 -21.15 -18.89
CA PHE A 461 -20.85 -22.58 -18.94
C PHE A 461 -19.58 -23.42 -19.08
N ILE A 462 -18.66 -23.06 -19.99
CA ILE A 462 -17.43 -23.82 -20.23
C ILE A 462 -16.44 -23.68 -19.08
N VAL A 463 -16.30 -22.49 -18.48
CA VAL A 463 -15.51 -22.33 -17.26
C VAL A 463 -16.09 -23.18 -16.14
N GLY A 464 -17.42 -23.18 -15.96
CA GLY A 464 -18.10 -24.08 -15.02
C GLY A 464 -17.81 -25.55 -15.31
N LEU A 465 -17.84 -25.98 -16.57
CA LEU A 465 -17.50 -27.36 -16.93
C LEU A 465 -16.04 -27.71 -16.60
N LEU A 466 -15.11 -26.78 -16.87
CA LEU A 466 -13.68 -26.95 -16.62
C LEU A 466 -13.31 -26.89 -15.12
N THR A 467 -14.19 -26.40 -14.25
CA THR A 467 -13.96 -26.37 -12.79
C THR A 467 -14.76 -27.43 -12.05
N PHE A 468 -16.07 -27.56 -12.30
CA PHE A 468 -16.97 -28.43 -11.53
C PHE A 468 -16.83 -29.92 -11.88
N LEU A 469 -16.59 -30.29 -13.15
CA LEU A 469 -16.39 -31.70 -13.52
C LEU A 469 -15.05 -32.26 -13.03
N PRO A 470 -13.90 -31.58 -13.22
CA PRO A 470 -12.64 -32.07 -12.68
C PRO A 470 -12.63 -32.11 -11.15
N ALA A 471 -13.36 -31.21 -10.48
CA ALA A 471 -13.51 -31.26 -9.03
C ALA A 471 -14.14 -32.57 -8.52
N LEU A 472 -15.04 -33.21 -9.29
CA LEU A 472 -15.56 -34.54 -8.94
C LEU A 472 -14.48 -35.62 -9.03
N VAL A 473 -13.60 -35.52 -10.04
CA VAL A 473 -12.47 -36.44 -10.20
C VAL A 473 -11.50 -36.26 -9.03
N PHE A 474 -11.08 -35.03 -8.74
CA PHE A 474 -10.17 -34.72 -7.64
C PHE A 474 -10.75 -35.14 -6.28
N HIS A 475 -12.04 -34.93 -6.03
CA HIS A 475 -12.70 -35.38 -4.81
C HIS A 475 -12.58 -36.90 -4.61
N HIS A 476 -12.68 -37.67 -5.69
CA HIS A 476 -12.59 -39.13 -5.62
C HIS A 476 -11.14 -39.64 -5.59
N THR A 477 -10.18 -38.94 -6.19
CA THR A 477 -8.81 -39.43 -6.35
C THR A 477 -7.81 -38.87 -5.35
N GLU A 478 -8.06 -37.70 -4.76
CA GLU A 478 -7.10 -36.99 -3.88
C GLU A 478 -7.49 -37.04 -2.39
N ASP A 479 -8.61 -37.69 -2.03
CA ASP A 479 -9.21 -37.67 -0.69
C ASP A 479 -9.55 -36.25 -0.17
N TRP A 480 -9.70 -35.28 -1.07
CA TRP A 480 -10.14 -33.92 -0.74
C TRP A 480 -11.66 -33.86 -0.64
N THR A 481 -12.20 -32.94 0.15
CA THR A 481 -13.62 -32.58 0.06
C THR A 481 -13.92 -31.97 -1.30
N TYR A 482 -15.19 -32.04 -1.74
CA TYR A 482 -15.59 -31.44 -3.02
C TYR A 482 -15.26 -29.94 -3.10
N TRP A 483 -15.35 -29.23 -1.98
CA TRP A 483 -15.04 -27.80 -1.90
C TRP A 483 -13.55 -27.50 -2.04
N GLU A 484 -12.68 -28.33 -1.46
CA GLU A 484 -11.23 -28.24 -1.65
C GLU A 484 -10.84 -28.55 -3.10
N SER A 485 -11.45 -29.55 -3.71
CA SER A 485 -11.28 -29.87 -5.13
C SER A 485 -11.72 -28.74 -6.05
N LEU A 486 -12.85 -28.09 -5.77
CA LEU A 486 -13.33 -26.95 -6.54
C LEU A 486 -12.41 -25.73 -6.35
N TYR A 487 -11.94 -25.49 -5.12
CA TYR A 487 -10.95 -24.47 -4.80
C TYR A 487 -9.65 -24.69 -5.57
N TYR A 488 -9.11 -25.92 -5.57
CA TYR A 488 -7.94 -26.31 -6.35
C TYR A 488 -8.12 -25.99 -7.83
N CYS A 489 -9.25 -26.42 -8.43
CA CYS A 489 -9.55 -26.12 -9.83
C CYS A 489 -9.47 -24.61 -10.14
N PHE A 490 -10.04 -23.79 -9.27
CA PHE A 490 -10.06 -22.34 -9.45
C PHE A 490 -8.66 -21.72 -9.34
N ILE A 491 -7.93 -21.95 -8.24
CA ILE A 491 -6.60 -21.34 -8.02
C ILE A 491 -5.58 -21.80 -9.06
N THR A 492 -5.74 -23.01 -9.60
CA THR A 492 -4.91 -23.59 -10.65
C THR A 492 -5.12 -22.87 -11.99
N LEU A 493 -6.38 -22.82 -12.45
CA LEU A 493 -6.70 -22.29 -13.78
C LEU A 493 -6.54 -20.77 -13.87
N PHE A 494 -6.63 -20.06 -12.74
CA PHE A 494 -6.33 -18.63 -12.65
C PHE A 494 -4.84 -18.34 -12.43
N THR A 495 -3.98 -19.36 -12.44
CA THR A 495 -2.52 -19.25 -12.25
C THR A 495 -2.12 -18.57 -10.92
N ILE A 496 -2.97 -18.69 -9.89
CA ILE A 496 -2.67 -18.16 -8.55
C ILE A 496 -1.69 -19.10 -7.83
N GLY A 497 -1.96 -20.41 -7.89
CA GLY A 497 -1.00 -21.44 -7.50
C GLY A 497 -0.47 -21.37 -6.07
N PHE A 498 -1.33 -21.27 -5.05
CA PHE A 498 -0.88 -21.20 -3.65
C PHE A 498 -0.08 -22.42 -3.18
N GLY A 499 -0.34 -23.60 -3.75
CA GLY A 499 0.40 -24.83 -3.46
C GLY A 499 0.01 -25.53 -2.15
N ASP A 500 -1.06 -25.06 -1.51
CA ASP A 500 -1.73 -25.70 -0.38
C ASP A 500 -2.43 -27.02 -0.78
N PHE A 501 -3.00 -27.05 -1.99
CA PHE A 501 -3.49 -28.25 -2.66
C PHE A 501 -2.78 -28.43 -4.00
N VAL A 502 -2.22 -29.62 -4.24
CA VAL A 502 -1.57 -29.97 -5.52
C VAL A 502 -1.92 -31.40 -5.88
N ALA A 503 -2.57 -31.58 -7.04
CA ALA A 503 -3.00 -32.91 -7.47
C ALA A 503 -1.78 -33.81 -7.78
N ALA A 504 -1.95 -35.11 -7.53
CA ALA A 504 -0.96 -36.15 -7.77
C ALA A 504 0.38 -35.95 -7.05
N SER A 505 0.37 -35.27 -5.90
CA SER A 505 1.57 -34.90 -5.14
C SER A 505 1.71 -35.59 -3.78
N ASN A 506 0.64 -36.24 -3.28
CA ASN A 506 0.70 -36.95 -1.99
C ASN A 506 1.62 -38.18 -2.08
N ALA A 507 2.63 -38.24 -1.22
CA ALA A 507 3.60 -39.34 -1.19
C ALA A 507 3.01 -40.66 -0.63
N GLU A 508 1.91 -40.58 0.12
CA GLU A 508 1.25 -41.75 0.72
C GLU A 508 0.31 -42.47 -0.27
N GLN A 509 -0.14 -41.78 -1.32
CA GLN A 509 -1.04 -42.32 -2.34
C GLN A 509 -0.28 -42.78 -3.60
N ASN A 510 -0.67 -43.93 -4.15
CA ASN A 510 -0.07 -44.49 -5.37
C ASN A 510 -0.87 -44.07 -6.62
N TYR A 511 -0.53 -42.92 -7.20
CA TYR A 511 -1.19 -42.42 -8.40
C TYR A 511 -0.75 -43.14 -9.69
N LYS A 512 -1.72 -43.40 -10.58
CA LYS A 512 -1.42 -43.89 -11.95
C LYS A 512 -0.75 -42.79 -12.77
N ALA A 513 0.29 -43.13 -13.55
CA ALA A 513 0.96 -42.17 -14.44
C ALA A 513 -0.01 -41.48 -15.41
N LEU A 514 -1.01 -42.20 -15.91
CA LEU A 514 -2.06 -41.64 -16.77
C LEU A 514 -2.81 -40.47 -16.11
N TYR A 515 -3.09 -40.56 -14.81
CA TYR A 515 -3.76 -39.49 -14.08
C TYR A 515 -2.90 -38.21 -14.04
N LYS A 516 -1.61 -38.33 -13.71
CA LYS A 516 -0.65 -37.20 -13.77
C LYS A 516 -0.63 -36.52 -15.15
N VAL A 517 -0.65 -37.31 -16.23
CA VAL A 517 -0.69 -36.79 -17.61
C VAL A 517 -2.01 -36.06 -17.90
N LEU A 518 -3.14 -36.63 -17.50
CA LEU A 518 -4.47 -36.04 -17.71
C LEU A 518 -4.63 -34.71 -16.98
N VAL A 519 -4.11 -34.60 -15.75
CA VAL A 519 -4.10 -33.33 -15.00
C VAL A 519 -3.32 -32.26 -15.76
N ASN A 520 -2.14 -32.58 -16.29
CA ASN A 520 -1.35 -31.65 -17.11
C ASN A 520 -2.11 -31.18 -18.35
N ILE A 521 -2.77 -32.11 -19.07
CA ILE A 521 -3.56 -31.79 -20.25
C ILE A 521 -4.74 -30.87 -19.90
N TRP A 522 -5.46 -31.17 -18.81
CA TRP A 522 -6.56 -30.34 -18.33
C TRP A 522 -6.10 -28.91 -18.02
N ILE A 523 -4.95 -28.73 -17.37
CA ILE A 523 -4.39 -27.39 -17.07
C ILE A 523 -4.15 -26.62 -18.38
N TYR A 524 -3.49 -27.22 -19.37
CA TYR A 524 -3.25 -26.56 -20.66
C TYR A 524 -4.55 -26.17 -21.38
N ILE A 525 -5.58 -27.04 -21.35
CA ILE A 525 -6.90 -26.74 -21.94
C ILE A 525 -7.56 -25.56 -21.20
N GLY A 526 -7.54 -25.58 -19.87
CA GLY A 526 -8.15 -24.53 -19.07
C GLY A 526 -7.45 -23.17 -19.22
N LEU A 527 -6.12 -23.15 -19.27
CA LEU A 527 -5.35 -21.94 -19.55
C LEU A 527 -5.58 -21.42 -20.96
N ALA A 528 -5.61 -22.31 -21.96
CA ALA A 528 -5.94 -21.92 -23.34
C ALA A 528 -7.34 -21.30 -23.40
N TRP A 529 -8.32 -21.85 -22.69
CA TRP A 529 -9.65 -21.27 -22.58
C TRP A 529 -9.62 -19.88 -21.92
N PHE A 530 -8.87 -19.72 -20.83
CA PHE A 530 -8.73 -18.43 -20.16
C PHE A 530 -8.15 -17.35 -21.08
N THR A 531 -7.20 -17.70 -21.95
CA THR A 531 -6.70 -16.73 -22.95
C THR A 531 -7.78 -16.23 -23.89
N THR A 532 -8.77 -17.07 -24.25
CA THR A 532 -9.90 -16.64 -25.08
C THR A 532 -10.76 -15.56 -24.41
N ILE A 533 -10.95 -15.66 -23.09
CA ILE A 533 -11.70 -14.69 -22.28
C ILE A 533 -10.94 -13.36 -22.23
N ILE A 534 -9.63 -13.40 -21.95
CA ILE A 534 -8.79 -12.20 -21.93
C ILE A 534 -8.81 -11.51 -23.29
N SER A 535 -8.62 -12.26 -24.38
CA SER A 535 -8.68 -11.67 -25.71
C SER A 535 -10.04 -11.05 -26.01
N TYR A 536 -11.15 -11.70 -25.64
CA TYR A 536 -12.49 -11.15 -25.85
C TYR A 536 -12.69 -9.82 -25.11
N ILE A 537 -12.26 -9.74 -23.86
CA ILE A 537 -12.30 -8.51 -23.06
C ILE A 537 -11.41 -7.44 -23.71
N SER A 538 -10.22 -7.81 -24.17
CA SER A 538 -9.30 -6.93 -24.87
C SER A 538 -9.93 -6.35 -26.14
N ASP A 539 -10.52 -7.19 -26.99
CA ASP A 539 -11.17 -6.77 -28.23
C ASP A 539 -12.33 -5.79 -27.96
N LYS A 540 -13.15 -6.07 -26.94
CA LYS A 540 -14.25 -5.18 -26.53
C LYS A 540 -13.76 -3.86 -25.95
N TYR A 541 -12.66 -3.89 -25.20
CA TYR A 541 -12.05 -2.69 -24.66
C TYR A 541 -11.50 -1.80 -25.79
N THR A 542 -10.79 -2.40 -26.75
CA THR A 542 -10.30 -1.69 -27.96
C THR A 542 -11.46 -1.09 -28.76
N GLU A 543 -12.52 -1.86 -29.03
CA GLU A 543 -13.73 -1.36 -29.73
C GLU A 543 -14.37 -0.15 -28.99
N SER A 544 -14.30 -0.14 -27.64
CA SER A 544 -14.82 0.97 -26.83
C SER A 544 -13.96 2.23 -26.89
N ILE A 545 -12.64 2.07 -27.02
CA ILE A 545 -11.69 3.18 -27.17
C ILE A 545 -11.87 3.81 -28.55
N GLU A 546 -11.90 3.00 -29.61
CA GLU A 546 -12.07 3.48 -30.99
C GLU A 546 -13.35 4.32 -31.13
N LYS A 547 -14.48 3.85 -30.56
CA LYS A 547 -15.74 4.62 -30.55
C LYS A 547 -15.66 5.94 -29.80
N ARG A 548 -14.88 6.01 -28.70
CA ARG A 548 -14.68 7.26 -27.94
C ARG A 548 -13.81 8.24 -28.72
N GLU A 549 -12.78 7.75 -29.39
CA GLU A 549 -11.93 8.57 -30.26
C GLU A 549 -12.70 9.12 -31.47
N GLU A 550 -13.52 8.28 -32.11
CA GLU A 550 -14.41 8.73 -33.19
C GLU A 550 -15.40 9.81 -32.71
N LYS A 551 -16.03 9.60 -31.55
CA LYS A 551 -16.94 10.59 -30.96
C LYS A 551 -16.22 11.90 -30.63
N TYR A 552 -15.00 11.84 -30.08
CA TYR A 552 -14.20 13.03 -29.79
C TYR A 552 -13.84 13.81 -31.06
N LYS A 553 -13.47 13.12 -32.15
CA LYS A 553 -13.21 13.73 -33.47
C LYS A 553 -14.44 14.43 -34.06
N ILE A 554 -15.64 13.94 -33.75
CA ILE A 554 -16.91 14.54 -34.21
C ILE A 554 -17.33 15.73 -33.34
N ASP A 555 -17.20 15.61 -32.01
CA ASP A 555 -17.70 16.61 -31.06
C ASP A 555 -16.79 17.86 -30.99
N GLN A 556 -15.48 17.71 -31.20
CA GLN A 556 -14.51 18.82 -31.09
C GLN A 556 -14.77 19.97 -32.09
N PRO A 557 -14.99 19.73 -33.40
CA PRO A 557 -15.31 20.80 -34.35
C PRO A 557 -16.66 21.47 -34.08
N ILE A 558 -17.63 20.74 -33.52
CA ILE A 558 -18.97 21.24 -33.20
C ILE A 558 -18.87 22.22 -32.02
N ALA A 559 -18.13 21.85 -30.96
CA ALA A 559 -17.89 22.72 -29.81
C ALA A 559 -17.14 24.00 -30.20
N GLU A 560 -16.12 23.91 -31.06
CA GLU A 560 -15.38 25.07 -31.56
C GLU A 560 -16.25 26.01 -32.41
N LYS A 561 -17.20 25.46 -33.18
CA LYS A 561 -18.14 26.25 -33.99
C LYS A 561 -19.18 26.95 -33.12
N SER A 562 -19.70 26.29 -32.09
CA SER A 562 -20.64 26.87 -31.12
C SER A 562 -20.02 28.02 -30.32
N LEU A 563 -18.75 27.90 -29.92
CA LEU A 563 -17.98 28.97 -29.26
C LEU A 563 -17.82 30.21 -30.16
N LYS A 564 -17.64 30.02 -31.48
CA LYS A 564 -17.51 31.14 -32.43
C LYS A 564 -18.85 31.83 -32.74
N THR A 565 -19.97 31.13 -32.64
CA THR A 565 -21.31 31.69 -32.91
C THR A 565 -22.00 32.30 -31.69
N GLY A 566 -21.55 31.99 -30.47
CA GLY A 566 -22.09 32.53 -29.21
C GLY A 566 -21.50 33.88 -28.80
N ILE A 567 -20.57 34.43 -29.58
CA ILE A 567 -20.05 35.80 -29.44
C ILE A 567 -20.80 36.67 -30.45
N LYS A 568 -22.03 37.08 -30.12
CA LYS A 568 -22.76 38.15 -30.79
C LYS A 568 -23.58 38.94 -29.78
#